data_AF-A0A957UUP8-F1
#
_entry.id   AF-A0A957UUP8-F1
#
_cell.length_a   1.000
_cell.length_b   1.000
_cell.length_c   1.000
_cell.angle_alpha   90.00
_cell.angle_beta   90.00
_cell.angle_gamma   90.00
#
_symmetry.space_group_name_H-M   'P 1'
#
loop_
_entity.id
_entity.type
_entity.pdbx_description
1 polymer ?
#
loop_
_entity_poly.entity_id
_entity_poly.type
_entity_poly.pdbx_seq_one_letter_code
_entity_poly.pdbx_strand_id
1 'polypeptide(L)'
;MNQIRQNLPAIILFVAGLLLWELIVVLLDIQRFLLPAPSVIWQAFTSNLERLLHIGWFTTKEALGGFAIGCGAGILVALATARWTLANETLMPFAIAANSVPIIAFAPILNNWFGV
;
A
#
# COMPACT_ATOMS: atom_id res chain seq x y z
N MET A 1 16.26 -20.08 24.39
CA MET A 1 17.35 -20.35 23.42
C MET A 1 16.95 -21.22 22.21
N ASN A 2 15.69 -21.65 22.05
CA ASN A 2 15.25 -22.45 20.88
C ASN A 2 14.81 -21.64 19.65
N GLN A 3 14.29 -20.42 19.81
CA GLN A 3 13.82 -19.60 18.68
C GLN A 3 14.93 -19.12 17.73
N ILE A 4 16.13 -18.82 18.26
CA ILE A 4 17.27 -18.40 17.42
C ILE A 4 17.73 -19.55 16.51
N ARG A 5 17.75 -20.79 17.01
CA ARG A 5 18.11 -21.98 16.21
C ARG A 5 17.04 -22.33 15.16
N GLN A 6 15.78 -21.98 15.40
CA GLN A 6 14.68 -22.20 14.46
C GLN A 6 14.67 -21.18 13.31
N ASN A 7 15.08 -19.92 13.57
CA ASN A 7 15.10 -18.87 12.55
C ASN A 7 16.43 -18.82 11.77
N LEU A 8 17.50 -19.43 12.30
CA LEU A 8 18.82 -19.47 11.66
C LEU A 8 18.79 -20.02 10.23
N PRO A 9 18.11 -21.17 9.94
CA PRO A 9 18.04 -21.69 8.59
C PRO A 9 17.34 -20.74 7.62
N ALA A 10 16.29 -20.05 8.07
CA ALA A 10 15.54 -19.10 7.25
C ALA A 10 16.39 -17.87 6.89
N ILE A 11 17.15 -17.32 7.84
CA ILE A 11 18.05 -16.19 7.59
C ILE A 11 19.16 -16.60 6.61
N ILE A 12 19.74 -17.79 6.79
CA ILE A 12 20.79 -18.30 5.88
C ILE A 12 20.23 -18.44 4.46
N LEU A 13 19.05 -19.05 4.30
CA LEU A 13 18.40 -19.18 3.00
C LEU A 13 18.10 -17.83 2.35
N PHE A 14 17.62 -16.86 3.14
CA PHE A 14 17.34 -15.51 2.64
C PHE A 14 18.61 -14.82 2.15
N VAL A 15 19.68 -14.81 2.96
CA VAL A 15 20.97 -14.20 2.60
C VAL A 15 21.58 -14.92 1.40
N ALA A 16 21.55 -16.25 1.37
CA ALA A 16 22.02 -17.03 0.23
C ALA A 16 21.24 -16.70 -1.05
N GLY A 17 19.92 -16.51 -0.95
CA GLY A 17 19.07 -16.09 -2.06
C GLY A 17 19.43 -14.70 -2.59
N LEU A 18 19.70 -13.72 -1.71
CA LEU A 18 20.14 -12.40 -2.11
C LEU A 18 21.52 -12.44 -2.79
N LEU A 19 22.46 -13.21 -2.27
CA LEU A 19 23.78 -13.38 -2.87
C LEU A 19 23.71 -14.07 -4.23
N LEU A 20 22.86 -15.10 -4.36
CA LEU A 20 22.63 -15.77 -5.63
C LEU A 20 22.02 -14.80 -6.65
N TRP A 21 21.04 -13.99 -6.25
CA TRP A 21 20.43 -12.98 -7.11
C TRP A 21 21.45 -11.93 -7.58
N GLU A 22 22.23 -11.37 -6.65
CA GLU A 22 23.32 -10.43 -6.98
C GLU A 22 24.29 -11.07 -7.98
N LEU A 23 24.73 -12.31 -7.72
CA LEU A 23 25.68 -13.01 -8.56
C LEU A 23 25.11 -13.27 -9.96
N ILE A 24 23.85 -13.70 -10.08
CA ILE A 24 23.19 -13.92 -11.36
C ILE A 24 23.12 -12.62 -12.18
N VAL A 25 22.69 -11.52 -11.56
CA VAL A 25 22.56 -10.23 -12.25
C VAL A 25 23.91 -9.72 -12.74
N VAL A 26 24.95 -9.83 -11.90
CA VAL A 26 26.30 -9.36 -12.23
C VAL A 26 26.99 -10.26 -13.26
N LEU A 27 26.89 -11.58 -13.12
CA LEU A 27 27.55 -12.53 -14.04
C LEU A 27 26.90 -12.56 -15.44
N LEU A 28 25.58 -12.38 -15.52
CA LEU A 28 24.85 -12.38 -16.78
C LEU A 28 24.71 -10.99 -17.41
N ASP A 29 25.32 -9.96 -16.80
CA ASP A 29 25.26 -8.55 -17.24
C ASP A 29 23.82 -8.09 -17.55
N ILE A 30 22.89 -8.42 -16.64
CA ILE A 30 21.47 -8.11 -16.84
C ILE A 30 21.27 -6.59 -16.74
N GLN A 31 20.58 -6.04 -17.73
CA GLN A 31 20.33 -4.60 -17.79
C GLN A 31 19.56 -4.12 -16.56
N ARG A 32 20.04 -3.05 -15.92
CA ARG A 32 19.53 -2.56 -14.63
C ARG A 32 18.05 -2.17 -14.64
N PHE A 33 17.48 -1.77 -15.79
CA PHE A 33 16.06 -1.44 -15.87
C PHE A 33 15.16 -2.68 -15.88
N LEU A 34 15.69 -3.85 -16.28
CA LEU A 34 14.98 -5.12 -16.27
C LEU A 34 15.02 -5.74 -14.87
N LEU A 35 16.22 -5.81 -14.28
CA LEU A 35 16.42 -6.39 -12.96
C LEU A 35 17.62 -5.73 -12.25
N PRO A 36 17.40 -4.74 -11.37
CA PRO A 36 18.48 -4.16 -10.59
C PRO A 36 19.01 -5.17 -9.57
N ALA A 37 20.34 -5.18 -9.37
CA ALA A 37 20.97 -6.01 -8.35
C ALA A 37 20.55 -5.55 -6.93
N PRO A 38 20.44 -6.46 -5.95
CA PRO A 38 20.20 -6.13 -4.54
C PRO A 38 21.05 -4.98 -3.99
N SER A 39 22.34 -4.93 -4.35
CA SER A 39 23.26 -3.85 -3.95
C SER A 39 22.82 -2.47 -4.44
N VAL A 40 22.33 -2.39 -5.69
CA VAL A 40 21.81 -1.16 -6.31
C VAL A 40 20.52 -0.72 -5.63
N ILE A 41 19.62 -1.66 -5.31
CA ILE A 41 18.39 -1.38 -4.57
C ILE A 41 18.72 -0.81 -3.19
N TRP A 42 19.67 -1.42 -2.48
CA TRP A 42 20.11 -0.96 -1.16
C TRP A 42 20.73 0.44 -1.21
N GLN A 43 21.58 0.69 -2.20
CA GLN A 43 22.18 2.01 -2.40
C GLN A 43 21.12 3.07 -2.70
N ALA A 44 20.16 2.78 -3.58
CA ALA A 44 19.06 3.69 -3.90
C ALA A 44 18.14 3.92 -2.70
N PHE A 45 17.90 2.90 -1.87
CA PHE A 45 17.10 3.01 -0.67
C PHE A 45 17.76 3.94 0.36
N THR A 46 19.04 3.70 0.67
CA THR A 46 19.79 4.50 1.64
C THR A 46 20.02 5.94 1.16
N SER A 47 20.31 6.14 -0.13
CA SER A 47 20.50 7.49 -0.68
C SER A 47 19.22 8.32 -0.71
N ASN A 48 18.05 7.68 -0.74
CA ASN A 48 16.75 8.37 -0.78
C ASN A 48 15.96 8.21 0.52
N LEU A 49 16.59 7.75 1.60
CA LEU A 49 15.88 7.37 2.83
C LEU A 49 15.06 8.52 3.40
N GLU A 50 15.63 9.72 3.49
CA GLU A 50 14.92 10.91 3.99
C GLU A 50 13.69 11.25 3.13
N ARG A 51 13.83 11.20 1.80
CA ARG A 51 12.74 11.41 0.86
C ARG A 51 11.66 10.34 0.99
N LEU A 52 12.05 9.07 1.11
CA LEU A 52 11.13 7.95 1.29
C LEU A 52 10.34 8.08 2.59
N LEU A 53 11.01 8.46 3.68
CA LEU A 53 10.36 8.71 4.97
C LEU A 53 9.41 9.91 4.89
N HIS A 54 9.82 11.00 4.23
CA HIS A 54 8.97 12.18 4.07
C HIS A 54 7.69 11.88 3.27
N ILE A 55 7.83 11.24 2.09
CA ILE A 55 6.69 10.88 1.25
C ILE A 55 5.84 9.80 1.94
N GLY A 56 6.48 8.78 2.54
CA GLY A 56 5.78 7.73 3.28
C GLY A 56 4.98 8.29 4.45
N TRP A 57 5.51 9.28 5.16
CA TRP A 57 4.78 9.98 6.22
C TRP A 57 3.60 10.78 5.68
N PHE A 58 3.77 11.43 4.52
CA PHE A 58 2.67 12.13 3.86
C PHE A 58 1.53 11.18 3.49
N THR A 59 1.83 10.08 2.77
CA THR A 59 0.85 9.05 2.41
C THR A 59 0.21 8.42 3.64
N THR A 60 0.96 8.20 4.72
CA THR A 60 0.42 7.66 5.98
C THR A 60 -0.61 8.62 6.58
N LYS A 61 -0.33 9.92 6.62
CA LYS A 61 -1.28 10.93 7.11
C LYS A 61 -2.53 10.99 6.24
N GLU A 62 -2.39 10.95 4.92
CA GLU A 62 -3.52 10.93 3.99
C GLU A 62 -4.39 9.68 4.18
N ALA A 63 -3.75 8.51 4.30
CA ALA A 63 -4.44 7.24 4.53
C ALA A 63 -5.19 7.24 5.87
N LEU A 64 -4.56 7.71 6.95
CA LEU A 64 -5.20 7.82 8.27
C LEU A 64 -6.33 8.85 8.29
N GLY A 65 -6.14 9.99 7.62
CA GLY A 65 -7.17 11.01 7.48
C GLY A 65 -8.39 10.49 6.72
N GLY A 66 -8.16 9.88 5.55
CA GLY A 66 -9.21 9.25 4.75
C GLY A 66 -9.92 8.11 5.49
N PHE A 67 -9.16 7.28 6.22
CA PHE A 67 -9.72 6.22 7.05
C PHE A 67 -10.62 6.76 8.17
N ALA A 68 -10.16 7.77 8.91
CA ALA A 68 -10.94 8.35 10.00
C ALA A 68 -12.24 8.99 9.50
N ILE A 69 -12.17 9.75 8.40
CA ILE A 69 -13.34 10.39 7.77
C ILE A 69 -14.29 9.32 7.22
N GLY A 70 -13.76 8.34 6.49
CA GLY A 70 -14.54 7.27 5.87
C GLY A 70 -15.24 6.37 6.90
N CYS A 71 -14.52 5.93 7.94
CA CYS A 71 -15.12 5.15 9.03
C CYS A 71 -16.15 5.97 9.81
N GLY A 72 -15.87 7.24 10.12
CA GLY A 72 -16.81 8.12 10.79
C GLY A 72 -18.11 8.27 10.00
N ALA A 73 -18.02 8.61 8.72
CA ALA A 73 -19.18 8.72 7.84
C ALA A 73 -19.94 7.39 7.69
N GLY A 74 -19.20 6.28 7.52
CA GLY A 74 -19.78 4.95 7.40
C GLY A 74 -20.57 4.51 8.65
N ILE A 75 -20.04 4.78 9.84
CA ILE A 75 -20.72 4.51 11.12
C ILE A 75 -22.00 5.35 11.22
N LEU A 76 -21.95 6.64 10.88
CA LEU A 76 -23.14 7.50 10.92
C LEU A 76 -24.24 7.00 9.98
N VAL A 77 -23.87 6.60 8.75
CA VAL A 77 -24.80 6.01 7.79
C VAL A 77 -25.35 4.67 8.31
N ALA A 78 -24.51 3.82 8.89
CA ALA A 78 -24.95 2.56 9.48
C ALA A 78 -25.96 2.76 10.63
N LEU A 79 -25.73 3.74 11.51
CA LEU A 79 -26.67 4.08 12.59
C LEU A 79 -28.01 4.61 12.04
N ALA A 80 -27.97 5.49 11.04
CA ALA A 80 -29.17 6.04 10.41
C ALA A 80 -30.01 4.96 9.74
N THR A 81 -29.37 4.08 8.96
CA THR A 81 -30.04 2.96 8.26
C THR A 81 -30.56 1.91 9.23
N ALA A 82 -29.87 1.64 10.35
CA ALA A 82 -30.35 0.75 11.39
C ALA A 82 -31.60 1.29 12.13
N ARG A 83 -31.76 2.61 12.22
CA ARG A 83 -32.87 3.24 12.96
C ARG A 83 -34.10 3.54 12.11
N TRP A 84 -33.92 3.86 10.83
CA TRP A 84 -34.98 4.33 9.95
C TRP A 84 -35.02 3.55 8.64
N THR A 85 -36.17 2.91 8.37
CA THR A 85 -36.43 2.17 7.12
C THR A 85 -36.25 3.05 5.88
N LEU A 86 -36.71 4.31 5.92
CA LEU A 86 -36.53 5.26 4.81
C LEU A 86 -35.05 5.52 4.49
N ALA A 87 -34.19 5.66 5.51
CA ALA A 87 -32.76 5.86 5.31
C ALA A 87 -32.11 4.61 4.68
N ASN A 88 -32.52 3.42 5.13
CA ASN A 88 -32.05 2.16 4.56
C ASN A 88 -32.43 2.04 3.08
N GLU A 89 -33.71 2.24 2.74
CA GLU A 89 -34.19 2.11 1.36
C GLU A 89 -33.59 3.15 0.40
N THR A 90 -33.26 4.35 0.91
CA THR A 90 -32.68 5.42 0.09
C THR A 90 -31.17 5.35 -0.03
N LEU A 91 -30.43 5.07 1.05
CA LEU A 91 -28.96 5.12 1.07
C LEU A 91 -28.30 3.83 0.57
N MET A 92 -28.91 2.66 0.83
CA MET A 92 -28.32 1.37 0.46
C MET A 92 -28.07 1.21 -1.05
N PRO A 93 -28.98 1.62 -1.96
CA PRO A 93 -28.71 1.56 -3.40
C PRO A 93 -27.45 2.34 -3.80
N PHE A 94 -27.24 3.53 -3.24
CA PHE A 94 -26.03 4.34 -3.51
C PHE A 94 -24.78 3.71 -2.93
N ALA A 95 -24.85 3.13 -1.72
CA ALA A 95 -23.72 2.45 -1.11
C ALA A 95 -23.27 1.23 -1.93
N ILE A 96 -24.23 0.45 -2.46
CA ILE A 96 -23.96 -0.68 -3.35
C ILE A 96 -23.37 -0.19 -4.68
N ALA A 97 -23.95 0.85 -5.28
CA ALA A 97 -23.44 1.44 -6.50
C ALA A 97 -22.00 1.93 -6.33
N ALA A 98 -21.70 2.67 -5.26
CA ALA A 98 -20.36 3.15 -4.96
C ALA A 98 -19.34 2.00 -4.78
N ASN A 99 -19.74 0.91 -4.09
CA ASN A 99 -18.88 -0.27 -3.92
C ASN A 99 -18.61 -1.02 -5.23
N SER A 100 -19.49 -0.92 -6.22
CA SER A 100 -19.31 -1.57 -7.52
C SER A 100 -18.32 -0.83 -8.43
N VAL A 101 -18.01 0.44 -8.14
CA VAL A 101 -17.11 1.26 -8.96
C VAL A 101 -15.66 0.94 -8.59
N PRO A 102 -14.80 0.56 -9.56
CA PRO A 102 -13.38 0.34 -9.31
C PRO A 102 -12.67 1.60 -8.81
N ILE A 103 -11.73 1.45 -7.88
CA ILE A 103 -10.99 2.60 -7.32
C ILE A 103 -10.28 3.44 -8.39
N ILE A 104 -9.81 2.82 -9.47
CA ILE A 104 -9.12 3.51 -10.57
C ILE A 104 -10.04 4.48 -11.34
N ALA A 105 -11.36 4.27 -11.31
CA ALA A 105 -12.32 5.18 -11.93
C ALA A 105 -12.53 6.47 -11.11
N PHE A 106 -12.30 6.42 -9.80
CA PHE A 106 -12.43 7.61 -8.94
C PHE A 106 -11.26 8.59 -9.12
N ALA A 107 -10.06 8.10 -9.43
CA ALA A 107 -8.87 8.94 -9.57
C ALA A 107 -9.07 10.18 -10.47
N PRO A 108 -9.53 10.06 -11.75
CA PRO A 108 -9.75 11.24 -12.60
C PRO A 108 -10.91 12.14 -12.16
N ILE A 109 -11.95 11.58 -11.51
CA ILE A 109 -13.09 12.36 -10.99
C ILE A 109 -12.61 13.27 -9.85
N LEU A 110 -11.86 12.70 -8.91
CA LEU A 110 -11.28 13.43 -7.79
C LEU A 110 -10.28 14.50 -8.29
N ASN A 111 -9.47 14.18 -9.30
CA ASN A 111 -8.57 15.13 -9.94
C ASN A 111 -9.33 16.34 -10.50
N ASN A 112 -10.48 16.12 -11.16
CA ASN A 112 -11.30 17.18 -11.71
C ASN A 112 -11.97 18.03 -10.62
N TRP A 113 -12.50 17.39 -9.57
CA TRP A 113 -13.21 18.08 -8.48
C TRP A 113 -12.29 18.92 -7.60
N PHE A 114 -11.12 18.38 -7.25
CA PHE A 114 -10.21 19.02 -6.31
C PHE A 114 -9.04 19.76 -6.99
N GLY A 115 -8.94 19.68 -8.32
CA GLY A 115 -7.90 20.35 -9.10
C GLY A 115 -6.48 19.89 -8.75
N VAL A 116 -6.35 18.63 -8.34
CA VAL A 116 -5.07 17.99 -7.99
C VAL A 116 -4.28 17.59 -9.22
#